data_AF-A0A6I2R964-F1
#
_entry.id   AF-A0A6I2R964-F1
#
_cell.length_a   1.000
_cell.length_b   1.000
_cell.length_c   1.000
_cell.angle_alpha   90.00
_cell.angle_beta   90.00
_cell.angle_gamma   90.00
#
_symmetry.space_group_name_H-M   'P 1'
#
loop_
_entity.id
_entity.type
_entity.pdbx_description
1 polymer ?
#
loop_
_entity_poly.entity_id
_entity_poly.type
_entity_poly.pdbx_seq_one_letter_code
_entity_poly.pdbx_strand_id
1 'polypeptide(L)'
;MCRPGVPPSGGGGPCSASHIFRQGSHGATQRRGSGGGRGAGTPGGGEAVGACPVEAIHPAAPRATDGEKCIRCLACVRACPAGSRRVEGPAFAATAAHLEEALTKGDKPPELYL
;
A
#
# COMPACT_ATOMS: atom_id res chain seq x y z
N MET A 1 23.35 4.34 13.15
CA MET A 1 23.84 3.05 12.65
C MET A 1 25.32 2.96 12.97
N CYS A 2 25.77 1.92 13.67
CA CYS A 2 27.18 1.76 14.02
C CYS A 2 27.97 1.25 12.79
N ARG A 3 29.03 1.95 12.40
CA ARG A 3 30.00 1.46 11.41
C ARG A 3 31.08 0.64 12.12
N PRO A 4 31.58 -0.47 11.54
CA PRO A 4 32.70 -1.21 12.10
C PRO A 4 33.97 -0.33 12.13
N GLY A 5 34.64 -0.25 13.28
CA GLY A 5 35.97 0.37 13.42
C GLY A 5 36.04 1.80 14.00
N VAL A 6 34.93 2.39 14.44
CA VAL A 6 34.93 3.71 15.11
C VAL A 6 34.52 3.56 16.58
N PRO A 7 35.37 3.93 17.56
CA PRO A 7 34.99 3.91 18.98
C PRO A 7 33.99 5.04 19.29
N PRO A 8 32.98 4.80 20.16
CA PRO A 8 31.98 5.81 20.51
C PRO A 8 32.59 6.94 21.35
N SER A 9 32.37 8.18 20.90
CA SER A 9 32.71 9.39 21.65
C SER A 9 31.65 9.63 22.73
N GLY A 10 31.70 8.89 23.83
CA GLY A 10 30.79 9.10 24.96
C GLY A 10 30.76 7.90 25.90
N GLY A 11 31.04 8.14 27.17
CA GLY A 11 31.15 7.12 28.23
C GLY A 11 29.83 6.44 28.56
N GLY A 12 29.41 5.49 27.73
CA GLY A 12 28.42 4.47 28.04
C GLY A 12 29.05 3.10 27.84
N GLY A 13 28.82 2.17 28.78
CA GLY A 13 29.42 0.83 28.78
C GLY A 13 29.15 0.01 27.49
N PRO A 14 29.89 -1.09 27.28
CA PRO A 14 29.79 -1.86 26.04
C PRO A 14 28.37 -2.39 25.83
N CYS A 15 27.86 -2.23 24.61
CA CYS A 15 26.62 -2.82 24.17
C CYS A 15 26.67 -4.34 24.37
N SER A 16 26.09 -4.84 25.48
CA SER A 16 25.91 -6.26 25.70
C SER A 16 25.00 -6.84 24.61
N ALA A 17 25.39 -8.01 24.08
CA ALA A 17 24.62 -8.81 23.12
C ALA A 17 23.19 -9.15 23.59
N SER A 18 22.85 -8.90 24.86
CA SER A 18 21.51 -9.12 25.42
C SER A 18 20.47 -8.07 25.00
N HIS A 19 20.87 -6.92 24.44
CA HIS A 19 19.92 -5.92 23.91
C HIS A 19 19.48 -6.19 22.46
N ILE A 20 20.08 -7.18 21.79
CA ILE A 20 19.70 -7.58 20.42
C ILE A 20 18.42 -8.43 20.43
N PHE A 21 18.08 -9.08 21.54
CA PHE A 21 17.11 -10.18 21.57
C PHE A 21 15.80 -9.92 22.35
N ARG A 22 15.41 -8.65 22.56
CA ARG A 22 14.13 -8.30 23.21
C ARG A 22 13.40 -7.16 22.52
N GLN A 23 13.30 -7.21 21.19
CA GLN A 23 12.34 -6.39 20.43
C GLN A 23 11.63 -7.19 19.33
N GLY A 24 11.59 -8.53 19.45
CA GLY A 24 10.96 -9.44 18.50
C GLY A 24 9.56 -9.94 18.92
N SER A 25 8.75 -9.11 19.58
CA SER A 25 7.41 -9.52 20.03
C SER A 25 6.38 -8.39 20.05
N HIS A 26 6.30 -7.63 18.96
CA HIS A 26 5.03 -7.03 18.59
C HIS A 26 4.58 -7.70 17.30
N GLY A 27 3.86 -8.81 17.47
CA GLY A 27 2.96 -9.34 16.47
C GLY A 27 1.88 -8.29 16.19
N ALA A 28 2.19 -7.35 15.31
CA ALA A 28 1.19 -6.58 14.61
C ALA A 28 0.97 -7.32 13.31
N THR A 29 -0.16 -8.01 13.26
CA THR A 29 -0.86 -8.42 12.03
C THR A 29 -0.45 -7.53 10.88
N GLN A 30 0.17 -8.13 9.86
CA GLN A 30 0.46 -7.49 8.59
C GLN A 30 -0.88 -7.22 7.91
N ARG A 31 -1.62 -6.24 8.42
CA ARG A 31 -2.81 -5.70 7.77
C ARG A 31 -2.29 -5.06 6.50
N ARG A 32 -2.65 -5.72 5.41
CA ARG A 32 -2.33 -5.41 4.03
C ARG A 32 -3.01 -4.08 3.66
N GLY A 33 -2.53 -2.98 4.22
CA GLY A 33 -2.91 -1.64 3.83
C GLY A 33 -2.42 -1.44 2.40
N SER A 34 -3.35 -1.22 1.47
CA SER A 34 -3.04 -0.84 0.10
C SER A 34 -2.12 0.39 0.13
N GLY A 35 -0.91 0.24 -0.38
CA GLY A 35 0.15 1.23 -0.30
C GLY A 35 -0.30 2.62 -0.73
N GLY A 36 -0.14 3.59 0.18
CA GLY A 36 -0.12 5.01 -0.17
C GLY A 36 1.25 5.33 -0.77
N GLY A 37 1.34 5.26 -2.09
CA GLY A 37 2.53 5.65 -2.84
C GLY A 37 2.92 7.11 -2.63
N ARG A 38 4.21 7.35 -2.43
CA ARG A 38 4.81 8.69 -2.31
C ARG A 38 4.79 9.39 -3.67
N GLY A 39 3.79 10.23 -3.89
CA GLY A 39 3.72 11.19 -5.00
C GLY A 39 3.78 12.63 -4.49
N ALA A 40 4.67 13.44 -5.09
CA ALA A 40 4.87 14.86 -4.81
C ALA A 40 3.55 15.64 -4.87
N GLY A 41 3.40 16.62 -3.97
CA GLY A 41 2.13 17.27 -3.65
C GLY A 41 1.46 17.98 -4.82
N THR A 42 0.23 17.57 -5.11
CA THR A 42 -0.79 18.42 -5.72
C THR A 42 -2.02 18.46 -4.80
N PRO A 43 -2.63 19.63 -4.56
CA PRO A 43 -3.87 19.77 -3.81
C PRO A 43 -5.06 19.39 -4.70
N GLY A 44 -5.34 18.10 -4.84
CA GLY A 44 -6.41 17.59 -5.72
C GLY A 44 -7.00 16.26 -5.25
N GLY A 45 -7.12 16.08 -3.93
CA GLY A 45 -7.63 14.84 -3.33
C GLY A 45 -9.10 14.88 -2.92
N GLY A 46 -9.81 16.00 -3.12
CA GLY A 46 -11.17 16.19 -2.64
C GLY A 46 -12.21 15.38 -3.42
N GLU A 47 -12.07 15.29 -4.73
CA GLU A 47 -13.02 14.59 -5.61
C GLU A 47 -13.08 13.08 -5.36
N ALA A 48 -11.98 12.50 -4.87
CA ALA A 48 -11.92 11.09 -4.53
C ALA A 48 -12.78 10.72 -3.30
N VAL A 49 -13.09 11.69 -2.43
CA VAL A 49 -13.87 11.48 -1.20
C VAL A 49 -15.32 11.13 -1.55
N GLY A 50 -15.96 11.97 -2.39
CA GLY A 50 -17.35 11.75 -2.82
C GLY A 50 -17.54 10.54 -3.74
N ALA A 51 -16.48 10.06 -4.37
CA ALA A 51 -16.52 8.87 -5.23
C ALA A 51 -16.59 7.55 -4.45
N CYS A 52 -16.35 7.54 -3.13
CA CYS A 52 -16.34 6.32 -2.33
C CYS A 52 -17.75 5.97 -1.84
N PRO A 53 -18.37 4.87 -2.31
CA PRO A 53 -19.74 4.52 -1.91
C PRO A 53 -19.86 4.05 -0.45
N VAL A 54 -18.73 3.77 0.21
CA VAL A 54 -18.64 3.23 1.58
C VAL A 54 -17.89 4.19 2.52
N GLU A 55 -17.64 5.42 2.06
CA GLU A 55 -17.02 6.48 2.87
C GLU A 55 -15.70 6.06 3.55
N ALA A 56 -14.92 5.21 2.89
CA ALA A 56 -13.63 4.75 3.40
C ALA A 56 -12.52 5.82 3.33
N ILE A 57 -12.81 7.01 2.79
CA ILE A 57 -11.86 8.10 2.60
C ILE A 57 -12.34 9.29 3.41
N HIS A 58 -11.53 9.75 4.36
CA HIS A 58 -11.88 10.89 5.19
C HIS A 58 -11.51 12.21 4.49
N PRO A 59 -12.38 13.25 4.48
CA PRO A 59 -12.09 14.52 3.80
C PRO A 59 -10.89 15.27 4.38
N ALA A 60 -10.64 15.15 5.69
CA ALA A 60 -9.44 15.73 6.31
C ALA A 60 -8.15 14.94 6.01
N ALA A 61 -8.26 13.70 5.51
CA ALA A 61 -7.13 12.85 5.16
C ALA A 61 -7.39 12.14 3.81
N PRO A 62 -7.55 12.88 2.70
CA PRO A 62 -8.02 12.34 1.42
C PRO A 62 -7.03 11.39 0.74
N ARG A 63 -5.81 11.23 1.29
CA ARG A 63 -4.82 10.23 0.86
C ARG A 63 -4.90 8.93 1.66
N ALA A 64 -5.45 8.96 2.87
CA ALA A 64 -5.67 7.78 3.68
C ALA A 64 -6.93 7.04 3.20
N THR A 65 -6.89 5.71 3.27
CA THR A 65 -8.05 4.87 3.00
C THR A 65 -8.19 3.89 4.15
N ASP A 66 -9.37 3.82 4.73
CA ASP A 66 -9.72 2.81 5.73
C ASP A 66 -9.78 1.44 5.06
N GLY A 67 -8.82 0.58 5.40
CA GLY A 67 -8.70 -0.77 4.85
C GLY A 67 -9.85 -1.70 5.23
N GLU A 68 -10.58 -1.42 6.32
CA GLU A 68 -11.71 -2.24 6.76
C GLU A 68 -12.98 -1.91 5.99
N LYS A 69 -13.17 -0.62 5.70
CA LYS A 69 -14.34 -0.18 4.94
C LYS A 69 -14.15 -0.32 3.44
N CYS A 70 -12.91 -0.27 2.95
CA CYS A 70 -12.62 -0.25 1.53
C CYS A 70 -12.96 -1.58 0.85
N ILE A 71 -14.02 -1.59 0.04
CA ILE A 71 -14.41 -2.72 -0.83
C ILE A 71 -13.55 -2.83 -2.11
N ARG A 72 -12.52 -1.99 -2.25
CA ARG A 72 -11.55 -2.00 -3.37
C ARG A 72 -12.20 -1.86 -4.76
N CYS A 73 -13.29 -1.10 -4.87
CA CYS A 73 -14.01 -0.86 -6.14
C CYS A 73 -13.27 0.05 -7.15
N LEU A 74 -12.18 0.70 -6.74
CA LEU A 74 -11.36 1.59 -7.56
C LEU A 74 -12.03 2.89 -8.08
N ALA A 75 -13.25 3.21 -7.63
CA ALA A 75 -13.93 4.46 -7.99
C ALA A 75 -13.08 5.71 -7.69
N CYS A 76 -12.42 5.74 -6.53
CA CYS A 76 -11.55 6.85 -6.11
C CYS A 76 -10.26 6.97 -6.92
N VAL A 77 -9.79 5.88 -7.55
CA VAL A 77 -8.64 5.90 -8.47
C VAL A 77 -9.08 6.53 -9.80
N ARG A 78 -10.23 6.08 -10.33
CA ARG A 78 -10.81 6.64 -11.58
C ARG A 78 -11.16 8.12 -11.45
N ALA A 79 -11.71 8.53 -10.31
CA ALA A 79 -12.12 9.91 -10.08
C ALA A 79 -10.94 10.87 -9.83
N CYS A 80 -9.72 10.37 -9.65
CA CYS A 80 -8.58 11.22 -9.30
C CYS A 80 -7.92 11.81 -10.56
N PRO A 81 -8.09 13.11 -10.86
CA PRO A 81 -7.52 13.71 -12.06
C PRO A 81 -5.99 13.78 -12.00
N ALA A 82 -5.44 13.96 -10.79
CA ALA A 82 -4.01 14.04 -10.56
C ALA A 82 -3.29 12.68 -10.61
N GLY A 83 -4.02 11.55 -10.69
CA GLY A 83 -3.44 10.21 -10.57
C GLY A 83 -2.72 9.98 -9.23
N SER A 84 -3.05 10.75 -8.20
CA SER A 84 -2.44 10.63 -6.86
C SER A 84 -2.87 9.34 -6.14
N ARG A 85 -4.04 8.81 -6.49
CA ARG A 85 -4.51 7.48 -6.10
C ARG A 85 -4.28 6.52 -7.26
N ARG A 86 -3.64 5.39 -6.97
CA ARG A 86 -3.33 4.33 -7.94
C ARG A 86 -3.25 2.99 -7.22
N VAL A 87 -3.53 1.92 -7.96
CA VAL A 87 -3.20 0.56 -7.52
C VAL A 87 -1.85 0.24 -8.11
N GLU A 88 -0.87 -0.03 -7.25
CA GLU A 88 0.50 -0.30 -7.67
C GLU A 88 1.17 -1.31 -6.74
N GLY A 89 2.39 -1.70 -7.09
CA GLY A 89 3.20 -2.67 -6.36
C GLY A 89 3.34 -4.00 -7.08
N PRO A 90 4.23 -4.87 -6.58
CA PRO A 90 4.66 -6.08 -7.28
C PRO A 90 3.51 -7.06 -7.52
N ALA A 91 2.56 -7.16 -6.58
CA ALA A 91 1.39 -8.02 -6.75
C ALA A 91 0.49 -7.56 -7.90
N PHE A 92 0.25 -6.25 -8.02
CA PHE A 92 -0.55 -5.69 -9.12
C PHE A 92 0.15 -5.87 -10.47
N ALA A 93 1.46 -5.60 -10.53
CA ALA A 93 2.26 -5.79 -11.74
C ALA A 93 2.25 -7.26 -12.20
N ALA A 94 2.36 -8.22 -11.28
CA ALA A 94 2.27 -9.64 -11.60
C ALA A 94 0.89 -10.04 -12.14
N THR A 95 -0.19 -9.52 -11.55
CA THR A 95 -1.55 -9.75 -12.09
C THR A 95 -1.72 -9.15 -13.48
N ALA A 96 -1.24 -7.92 -13.70
CA ALA A 96 -1.31 -7.27 -15.01
C ALA A 96 -0.59 -8.09 -16.09
N ALA A 97 0.65 -8.50 -15.84
CA ALA A 97 1.41 -9.34 -16.76
C ALA A 97 0.70 -10.67 -17.06
N HIS A 98 0.14 -11.32 -16.04
CA HIS A 98 -0.62 -12.56 -16.23
C HIS A 98 -1.86 -12.36 -17.11
N LEU A 99 -2.60 -11.26 -16.91
CA LEU A 99 -3.80 -10.96 -17.69
C LEU A 99 -3.44 -10.61 -19.14
N GLU A 100 -2.39 -9.83 -19.38
CA GLU A 100 -1.90 -9.50 -20.72
C GLU A 100 -1.51 -10.76 -21.51
N GLU A 101 -0.87 -11.73 -20.84
CA GLU A 101 -0.53 -13.03 -21.44
C GLU A 101 -1.77 -13.92 -21.63
N ALA A 102 -2.69 -13.97 -20.67
CA ALA A 102 -3.84 -14.86 -20.71
C ALA A 102 -4.89 -14.41 -21.74
N LEU A 103 -5.14 -13.11 -21.84
CA LEU A 103 -6.18 -12.54 -22.70
C LEU A 103 -5.77 -12.45 -24.18
N THR A 104 -4.51 -12.73 -24.51
CA THR A 104 -4.02 -12.77 -25.90
C THR A 104 -4.06 -14.17 -26.54
N LYS A 105 -4.39 -15.22 -25.76
CA LYS A 105 -4.37 -16.63 -26.21
C LYS A 105 -5.62 -17.08 -26.98
N GLY A 106 -6.65 -16.23 -27.06
CA GLY A 106 -7.90 -16.49 -27.79
C GLY A 106 -9.15 -16.30 -26.93
N ASP A 107 -10.29 -16.04 -27.58
CA ASP A 107 -11.56 -15.81 -26.89
C ASP A 107 -12.09 -17.10 -26.26
N LYS A 108 -12.32 -17.08 -24.94
CA LYS A 108 -12.94 -18.20 -24.21
C LYS A 108 -14.47 -18.00 -24.18
N PRO A 109 -15.27 -18.91 -24.77
CA PRO A 109 -16.73 -18.77 -24.73
C PRO A 109 -17.27 -18.93 -23.30
N PRO A 110 -18.36 -18.22 -22.94
CA PRO A 110 -19.01 -18.40 -21.64
C PRO A 110 -19.74 -19.74 -21.59
N GLU A 111 -19.57 -20.49 -20.50
CA GLU A 111 -20.43 -21.64 -20.18
C GLU A 111 -21.65 -21.12 -19.40
N LEU A 112 -22.80 -21.07 -20.07
CA LEU A 112 -24.07 -20.73 -19.43
C LEU A 112 -24.68 -22.00 -18.83
N TYR A 113 -24.84 -22.02 -17.51
CA TYR A 113 -25.57 -23.07 -16.79
C TYR A 113 -27.03 -22.62 -16.66
N LEU A 114 -27.93 -23.26 -17.43
CA LEU A 114 -29.37 -23.05 -17.41
C LEU A 114 -30.07 -24.04 -16.47
#